data_AF-A0A0R3KBE0-F1
#
_entry.id   AF-A0A0R3KBE0-F1
#
_cell.length_a   1.000
_cell.length_b   1.000
_cell.length_c   1.000
_cell.angle_alpha   90.00
_cell.angle_beta   90.00
_cell.angle_gamma   90.00
#
_symmetry.space_group_name_H-M   'P 1'
#
loop_
_entity.id
_entity.type
_entity.pdbx_description
1 polymer ?
#
loop_
_entity_poly.entity_id
_entity_poly.type
_entity_poly.pdbx_seq_one_letter_code
_entity_poly.pdbx_strand_id
1 'polypeptide(L)'
;MDFSKIALPGIGGNEQVLARAREGFEKIRAASEEMTEALRETYSGNARSATDYGLKVFEISNANTASALDFLIHLCGSKSATDVFTLSAAQTRKAFDTASDQNRELWTLAQKVATETGEPIRKHFTRVLHQAG
;
A
#
# COMPACT_ATOMS: atom_id res chain seq x y z
N MET A 1 -21.70 -7.14 -37.28
CA MET A 1 -21.36 -7.87 -36.04
C MET A 1 -22.24 -7.30 -34.95
N ASP A 2 -23.08 -8.14 -34.35
CA ASP A 2 -24.04 -7.76 -33.31
C ASP A 2 -23.31 -7.78 -31.96
N PHE A 3 -23.01 -6.60 -31.42
CA PHE A 3 -22.30 -6.44 -30.14
C PHE A 3 -23.18 -6.78 -28.93
N SER A 4 -24.47 -7.10 -29.14
CA SER A 4 -25.41 -7.50 -28.08
C SER A 4 -25.12 -8.88 -27.50
N LYS A 5 -24.20 -9.66 -28.12
CA LYS A 5 -23.77 -10.99 -27.63
C LYS A 5 -22.51 -10.98 -26.77
N ILE A 6 -21.90 -9.83 -26.50
CA ILE A 6 -20.88 -9.69 -25.44
C ILE A 6 -21.60 -9.38 -24.12
N ALA A 7 -22.62 -10.16 -23.80
CA ALA A 7 -23.10 -10.25 -22.43
C ALA A 7 -22.01 -11.00 -21.66
N LEU A 8 -21.14 -10.26 -20.96
CA LEU A 8 -20.11 -10.84 -20.11
C LEU A 8 -20.81 -11.70 -19.04
N PRO A 9 -20.56 -13.02 -18.99
CA PRO A 9 -21.06 -13.86 -17.91
C PRO A 9 -20.22 -13.56 -16.67
N GLY A 10 -20.60 -12.55 -15.88
CA GLY A 10 -19.76 -12.11 -14.75
C GLY A 10 -20.42 -11.27 -13.66
N ILE A 11 -21.67 -10.84 -13.85
CA ILE A 11 -22.30 -9.86 -12.96
C ILE A 11 -22.44 -10.38 -11.51
N GLY A 12 -22.55 -11.70 -11.28
CA GLY A 12 -22.59 -12.28 -9.92
C GLY A 12 -21.22 -12.59 -9.26
N GLY A 13 -20.12 -12.59 -10.03
CA GLY A 13 -18.77 -12.90 -9.53
C GLY A 13 -18.01 -11.66 -9.05
N ASN A 14 -18.18 -10.53 -9.75
CA ASN A 14 -17.48 -9.29 -9.46
C ASN A 14 -17.92 -8.67 -8.12
N GLU A 15 -19.21 -8.72 -7.79
CA GLU A 15 -19.72 -8.19 -6.53
C GLU A 15 -19.19 -8.98 -5.32
N GLN A 16 -19.09 -10.31 -5.42
CA GLN A 16 -18.52 -11.16 -4.36
C GLN A 16 -17.02 -10.95 -4.20
N VAL A 17 -16.27 -10.86 -5.30
CA VAL A 17 -14.84 -10.56 -5.28
C VAL A 17 -14.60 -9.18 -4.68
N LEU A 18 -15.39 -8.19 -5.07
CA LEU A 18 -15.30 -6.84 -4.54
C LEU A 18 -15.69 -6.77 -3.06
N ALA A 19 -16.75 -7.47 -2.65
CA ALA A 19 -17.17 -7.54 -1.25
C ALA A 19 -16.08 -8.15 -0.36
N ARG A 20 -15.46 -9.26 -0.80
CA ARG A 20 -14.34 -9.89 -0.10
C ARG A 20 -13.11 -8.98 -0.06
N ALA A 21 -12.81 -8.28 -1.14
CA ALA A 21 -11.68 -7.34 -1.20
C ALA A 21 -11.90 -6.16 -0.24
N ARG A 22 -13.13 -5.62 -0.17
CA ARG A 22 -13.51 -4.57 0.79
C ARG A 22 -13.43 -5.05 2.23
N GLU A 23 -13.98 -6.23 2.54
CA GLU A 23 -13.90 -6.81 3.88
C GLU A 23 -12.44 -7.03 4.32
N GLY A 24 -11.60 -7.57 3.44
CA GLY A 24 -10.17 -7.73 3.69
C GLY A 24 -9.46 -6.39 3.91
N PHE A 25 -9.78 -5.38 3.11
CA PHE A 25 -9.23 -4.03 3.25
C PHE A 25 -9.58 -3.40 4.61
N GLU A 26 -10.84 -3.46 5.03
CA GLU A 26 -11.25 -2.92 6.33
C GLU A 26 -10.56 -3.63 7.50
N LYS A 27 -10.36 -4.95 7.41
CA LYS A 27 -9.59 -5.70 8.43
C LYS A 27 -8.13 -5.27 8.47
N ILE A 28 -7.48 -5.14 7.32
CA ILE A 28 -6.08 -4.69 7.22
C ILE A 28 -5.95 -3.27 7.77
N ARG A 29 -6.90 -2.40 7.44
CA ARG A 29 -6.94 -1.02 7.92
C ARG A 29 -7.05 -0.96 9.43
N ALA A 30 -8.02 -1.66 10.02
CA ALA A 30 -8.19 -1.71 11.47
C ALA A 30 -6.92 -2.25 12.17
N ALA A 31 -6.33 -3.33 11.66
CA ALA A 31 -5.09 -3.87 12.20
C ALA A 31 -3.91 -2.90 12.04
N SER A 32 -3.85 -2.15 10.94
CA SER A 32 -2.82 -1.14 10.71
C SER A 32 -2.98 0.06 11.63
N GLU A 33 -4.20 0.50 11.92
CA GLU A 33 -4.50 1.59 12.86
C GLU A 33 -4.12 1.17 14.29
N GLU A 34 -4.49 -0.03 14.72
CA GLU A 34 -4.12 -0.60 16.02
C GLU A 34 -2.60 -0.75 16.17
N MET A 35 -1.93 -1.29 15.14
CA MET A 35 -0.48 -1.45 15.16
C MET A 35 0.25 -0.11 15.14
N THR A 36 -0.28 0.87 14.41
CA THR A 36 0.25 2.24 14.40
C THR A 36 0.13 2.87 15.78
N GLU A 37 -1.01 2.73 16.44
CA GLU A 37 -1.20 3.25 17.79
C GLU A 37 -0.31 2.54 18.81
N ALA A 38 -0.27 1.20 18.83
CA ALA A 38 0.60 0.44 19.72
C ALA A 38 2.08 0.79 19.55
N LEU A 39 2.51 1.05 18.31
CA LEU A 39 3.87 1.47 17.99
C LEU A 39 4.14 2.92 18.40
N ARG A 40 3.12 3.81 18.36
CA ARG A 40 3.18 5.16 18.94
C ARG A 40 3.18 5.16 20.46
N GLU A 41 2.47 4.25 21.12
CA GLU A 41 2.45 4.14 22.58
C GLU A 41 3.76 3.57 23.15
N THR A 42 4.43 2.68 22.40
CA THR A 42 5.73 2.08 22.78
C THR A 42 6.93 3.05 22.59
N TYR A 43 6.68 4.36 22.61
CA TYR A 43 7.67 5.43 22.38
C TYR A 43 8.66 5.57 23.53
N SER A 44 9.56 4.61 23.71
CA SER A 44 10.66 4.71 24.68
C SER A 44 12.02 4.85 23.99
N GLY A 45 12.61 6.05 24.05
CA GLY A 45 14.05 6.28 23.83
C GLY A 45 14.57 6.15 22.40
N ASN A 46 15.87 5.80 22.28
CA ASN A 46 16.74 5.87 21.10
C ASN A 46 16.29 4.99 19.88
N ALA A 47 15.09 4.42 19.93
CA ALA A 47 14.44 3.67 18.85
C ALA A 47 13.43 4.51 18.05
N ARG A 48 13.19 5.77 18.44
CA ARG A 48 12.23 6.70 17.79
C ARG A 48 12.31 6.69 16.27
N SER A 49 13.49 6.89 15.70
CA SER A 49 13.66 6.99 14.23
C SER A 49 13.38 5.64 13.54
N ALA A 50 13.62 4.51 14.20
CA ALA A 50 13.28 3.18 13.69
C ALA A 50 11.77 2.89 13.77
N THR A 51 11.13 3.34 14.84
CA THR A 51 9.66 3.36 14.99
C THR A 51 9.02 4.21 13.90
N ASP A 52 9.51 5.43 13.65
CA ASP A 52 9.00 6.32 12.60
C ASP A 52 9.15 5.69 11.20
N TYR A 53 10.28 4.98 10.94
CA TYR A 53 10.46 4.21 9.70
C TYR A 53 9.42 3.07 9.59
N GLY A 54 9.22 2.29 10.66
CA GLY A 54 8.23 1.21 10.68
C GLY A 54 6.81 1.70 10.44
N LEU A 55 6.40 2.77 11.14
CA LEU A 55 5.11 3.43 10.93
C LEU A 55 4.92 3.84 9.47
N LYS A 56 5.96 4.40 8.86
CA LYS A 56 5.89 4.84 7.47
C LYS A 56 5.65 3.69 6.49
N VAL A 57 6.28 2.55 6.71
CA VAL A 57 6.06 1.35 5.89
C VAL A 57 4.61 0.86 5.99
N PHE A 58 3.99 0.93 7.18
CA PHE A 58 2.58 0.59 7.35
C PHE A 58 1.66 1.57 6.64
N GLU A 59 1.89 2.88 6.78
CA GLU A 59 1.14 3.92 6.07
C GLU A 59 1.18 3.72 4.55
N ILE A 60 2.36 3.46 3.99
CA ILE A 60 2.57 3.19 2.57
C ILE A 60 1.79 1.95 2.13
N SER A 61 1.87 0.88 2.92
CA SER A 61 1.16 -0.37 2.62
C SER A 61 -0.36 -0.15 2.57
N ASN A 62 -0.91 0.56 3.56
CA ASN A 62 -2.34 0.87 3.61
C ASN A 62 -2.79 1.74 2.42
N ALA A 63 -2.02 2.79 2.09
CA ALA A 63 -2.29 3.64 0.94
C ALA A 63 -2.26 2.86 -0.39
N ASN A 64 -1.31 1.93 -0.54
CA ASN A 64 -1.19 1.09 -1.73
C ASN A 64 -2.35 0.10 -1.85
N THR A 65 -2.78 -0.53 -0.75
CA THR A 65 -3.97 -1.40 -0.74
C THR A 65 -5.24 -0.61 -1.07
N ALA A 66 -5.41 0.58 -0.51
CA ALA A 66 -6.55 1.46 -0.83
C ALA A 66 -6.58 1.82 -2.32
N SER A 67 -5.44 2.19 -2.91
CA SER A 67 -5.34 2.50 -4.34
C SER A 67 -5.60 1.28 -5.23
N ALA A 68 -5.17 0.09 -4.80
CA ALA A 68 -5.44 -1.16 -5.54
C ALA A 68 -6.94 -1.52 -5.50
N LEU A 69 -7.61 -1.33 -4.37
CA LEU A 69 -9.04 -1.56 -4.25
C LEU A 69 -9.86 -0.56 -5.08
N ASP A 70 -9.49 0.73 -5.05
CA ASP A 70 -10.10 1.76 -5.90
C ASP A 70 -10.00 1.40 -7.39
N PHE A 71 -8.82 0.96 -7.83
CA PHE A 71 -8.62 0.47 -9.18
C PHE A 71 -9.49 -0.76 -9.51
N LEU A 72 -9.58 -1.72 -8.60
CA LEU A 72 -10.45 -2.90 -8.77
C LEU A 72 -11.92 -2.50 -8.91
N ILE A 73 -12.41 -1.54 -8.11
CA ILE A 73 -13.78 -1.03 -8.19
C ILE A 73 -14.05 -0.44 -9.58
N HIS A 74 -13.13 0.41 -10.07
CA HIS A 74 -13.26 1.01 -11.40
C HIS A 74 -13.19 -0.01 -12.53
N LEU A 75 -12.34 -1.04 -12.41
CA LEU A 75 -12.28 -2.15 -13.36
C LEU A 75 -13.59 -2.93 -13.39
N CYS A 76 -14.13 -3.32 -12.23
CA CYS A 76 -15.39 -4.06 -12.15
C CYS A 76 -16.59 -3.26 -12.67
N GLY A 77 -16.54 -1.92 -12.60
CA GLY A 77 -17.56 -1.03 -13.15
C GLY A 77 -17.39 -0.65 -14.63
N SER A 78 -16.28 -1.05 -15.27
CA SER A 78 -15.97 -0.69 -16.66
C SER A 78 -16.83 -1.46 -17.67
N LYS A 79 -17.26 -0.77 -18.74
CA LYS A 79 -18.17 -1.34 -19.75
C LYS A 79 -17.46 -1.72 -21.05
N SER A 80 -16.21 -1.32 -21.22
CA SER A 80 -15.44 -1.58 -22.44
C SER A 80 -13.97 -1.86 -22.16
N ALA A 81 -13.28 -2.51 -23.11
CA ALA A 81 -11.85 -2.74 -23.04
C ALA A 81 -11.02 -1.43 -23.09
N THR A 82 -11.53 -0.41 -23.80
CA THR A 82 -10.90 0.91 -23.87
C THR A 82 -10.92 1.63 -22.52
N ASP A 83 -12.02 1.50 -21.76
CA ASP A 83 -12.12 2.03 -20.40
C ASP A 83 -11.10 1.35 -19.48
N VAL A 84 -11.01 0.02 -19.54
CA VAL A 84 -10.03 -0.78 -18.78
C VAL A 84 -8.60 -0.36 -19.09
N PHE A 85 -8.26 -0.18 -20.37
CA PHE A 85 -6.91 0.26 -20.77
C PHE A 85 -6.60 1.67 -20.24
N THR A 86 -7.54 2.60 -20.37
CA THR A 86 -7.39 3.98 -19.90
C THR A 86 -7.19 4.03 -18.39
N LEU A 87 -8.01 3.28 -17.63
CA LEU A 87 -7.89 3.15 -16.18
C LEU A 87 -6.54 2.53 -15.77
N SER A 88 -6.09 1.50 -16.49
CA SER A 88 -4.82 0.83 -16.19
C SER A 88 -3.62 1.74 -16.43
N ALA A 89 -3.64 2.53 -17.50
CA ALA A 89 -2.60 3.52 -17.79
C ALA A 89 -2.56 4.62 -16.72
N ALA A 90 -3.74 5.13 -16.33
CA ALA A 90 -3.85 6.12 -15.26
C ALA A 90 -3.35 5.58 -13.91
N GLN A 91 -3.74 4.36 -13.54
CA GLN A 91 -3.29 3.72 -12.29
C GLN A 91 -1.78 3.51 -12.28
N THR A 92 -1.20 3.07 -13.40
CA THR A 92 0.26 2.86 -13.50
C THR A 92 1.02 4.17 -13.26
N ARG A 93 0.57 5.27 -13.87
CA ARG A 93 1.19 6.58 -13.66
C ARG A 93 1.05 7.04 -12.21
N LYS A 94 -0.16 6.97 -11.66
CA LYS A 94 -0.41 7.31 -10.25
C LYS A 94 0.46 6.47 -9.30
N ALA A 95 0.55 5.16 -9.53
CA ALA A 95 1.35 4.26 -8.73
C ALA A 95 2.84 4.60 -8.80
N PHE A 96 3.35 4.96 -9.98
CA PHE A 96 4.74 5.38 -10.16
C PHE A 96 5.06 6.69 -9.42
N ASP A 97 4.22 7.71 -9.58
CA ASP A 97 4.40 9.00 -8.93
C ASP A 97 4.36 8.84 -7.40
N THR A 98 3.35 8.10 -6.91
CA THR A 98 3.18 7.80 -5.48
C THR A 98 4.35 7.02 -4.92
N ALA A 99 4.79 5.95 -5.60
CA ALA A 99 5.92 5.14 -5.16
C ALA A 99 7.22 5.94 -5.11
N SER A 100 7.44 6.85 -6.06
CA SER A 100 8.61 7.72 -6.08
C SER A 100 8.64 8.66 -4.86
N ASP A 101 7.49 9.27 -4.53
CA ASP A 101 7.37 10.14 -3.35
C ASP A 101 7.54 9.34 -2.04
N GLN A 102 6.86 8.19 -1.92
CA GLN A 102 6.97 7.29 -0.77
C GLN A 102 8.42 6.82 -0.55
N ASN A 103 9.15 6.49 -1.62
CA ASN A 103 10.54 6.06 -1.53
C ASN A 103 11.47 7.19 -1.05
N ARG A 104 11.21 8.45 -1.45
CA ARG A 104 11.97 9.61 -0.96
C ARG A 104 11.77 9.82 0.54
N GLU A 105 10.56 9.62 1.03
CA GLU A 105 10.25 9.72 2.46
C GLU A 105 10.92 8.60 3.27
N LEU A 106 10.86 7.35 2.77
CA LEU A 106 11.57 6.22 3.37
C LEU A 106 13.08 6.43 3.41
N TRP A 107 13.67 6.97 2.34
CA TRP A 107 15.09 7.31 2.30
C TRP A 107 15.47 8.31 3.40
N THR A 108 14.65 9.34 3.58
CA THR A 108 14.87 10.35 4.62
C THR A 108 14.81 9.74 6.03
N LEU A 109 13.85 8.84 6.28
CA LEU A 109 13.72 8.14 7.55
C LEU A 109 14.87 7.15 7.78
N ALA A 110 15.29 6.42 6.75
CA ALA A 110 16.44 5.51 6.83
C ALA A 110 17.73 6.27 7.20
N GLN A 111 17.95 7.46 6.63
CA GLN A 111 19.08 8.31 7.01
C GLN A 111 19.01 8.71 8.50
N LYS A 112 17.83 9.10 8.99
CA LYS A 112 17.65 9.40 10.43
C LYS A 112 17.95 8.19 11.32
N VAL A 113 17.50 6.99 10.94
CA VAL A 113 17.85 5.76 11.67
C VAL A 113 19.36 5.59 11.73
N ALA A 114 20.06 5.79 10.61
CA ALA A 114 21.51 5.64 10.57
C ALA A 114 22.26 6.68 11.42
N THR A 115 21.76 7.91 11.55
CA THR A 115 22.44 9.00 12.26
C THR A 115 22.05 9.15 13.73
N GLU A 116 20.80 8.83 14.08
CA GLU A 116 20.22 9.15 15.40
C GLU A 116 20.12 7.93 16.33
N THR A 117 20.29 6.71 15.82
CA THR A 117 20.21 5.49 16.65
C THR A 117 21.58 4.96 17.05
N GLY A 118 21.63 4.29 18.21
CA GLY A 118 22.85 3.67 18.74
C GLY A 118 23.35 2.51 17.87
N GLU A 119 24.64 2.16 18.02
CA GLU A 119 25.32 1.16 17.20
C GLU A 119 24.58 -0.19 17.04
N PRO A 120 23.96 -0.76 18.11
CA PRO A 120 23.21 -2.00 17.99
C PRO A 120 21.99 -1.87 17.06
N ILE A 121 21.14 -0.87 17.25
CA ILE A 121 19.92 -0.65 16.46
C ILE A 121 20.29 -0.41 14.99
N ARG A 122 21.30 0.44 14.75
CA ARG A 122 21.80 0.71 13.40
C ARG A 122 22.28 -0.56 12.70
N LYS A 123 23.06 -1.42 13.36
CA LYS A 123 23.52 -2.71 12.81
C LYS A 123 22.35 -3.63 12.45
N HIS A 124 21.32 -3.70 13.29
CA HIS A 124 20.13 -4.50 13.02
C HIS A 124 19.35 -3.94 11.82
N PHE A 125 19.15 -2.62 11.77
CA PHE A 125 18.46 -1.95 10.67
C PHE A 125 19.17 -2.17 9.32
N THR A 126 20.47 -1.90 9.24
CA THR A 126 21.26 -2.11 8.01
C THR A 126 21.20 -3.55 7.53
N ARG A 127 21.24 -4.53 8.46
CA ARG A 127 21.11 -5.94 8.11
C ARG A 127 19.76 -6.27 7.47
N VAL A 128 18.67 -5.76 8.04
CA VAL A 128 17.32 -5.99 7.51
C VAL A 128 17.14 -5.33 6.15
N LEU A 129 17.61 -4.09 5.97
CA LEU A 129 17.58 -3.42 4.67
C LEU A 129 18.33 -4.21 3.59
N HIS A 130 19.52 -4.73 3.92
CA HIS A 130 20.31 -5.54 3.00
C HIS A 130 19.67 -6.88 2.62
N GLN A 131 18.78 -7.41 3.45
CA GLN A 131 18.04 -8.64 3.15
C GLN A 131 16.78 -8.39 2.32
N ALA A 132 16.26 -7.16 2.38
CA ALA A 132 15.02 -6.78 1.71
C ALA A 132 15.23 -6.17 0.31
N GLY A 133 16.44 -5.68 0.01
CA GLY A 133 16.86 -5.21 -1.32
C GLY A 133 17.52 -6.31 -2.14
#